data_AF-A0AAV8XAG7-F1
#
_entry.id   AF-A0AAV8XAG7-F1
#
_cell.length_a   1.000
_cell.length_b   1.000
_cell.length_c   1.000
_cell.angle_alpha   90.00
_cell.angle_beta   90.00
_cell.angle_gamma   90.00
#
_symmetry.space_group_name_H-M   'P 1'
#
loop_
_entity.id
_entity.type
_entity.pdbx_description
1 polymer ?
#
loop_
_entity_poly.entity_id
_entity_poly.type
_entity_poly.pdbx_seq_one_letter_code
_entity_poly.pdbx_strand_id
1 'polypeptide(L)'
;MSMKIHDLKINGTFGLLKLDVTYIDYSKEIDQMIRTKWCGTGDIAKNYFDLGTESTVDACCRAHDLCPVKIRAYSKRYNLTNNSLYTKSHCKCDDRLFNCLKGSESQTANIMGNIYFNLVQVPCLEDTKIGRRFRNARNNF
;
A
#
# COMPACT_ATOMS: atom_id res chain seq x y z
N MET A 1 -9.04 -27.18 -9.89
CA MET A 1 -7.62 -27.26 -10.26
C MET A 1 -6.87 -27.79 -9.05
N SER A 2 -6.35 -29.01 -9.10
CA SER A 2 -5.80 -29.68 -7.91
C SER A 2 -4.29 -29.52 -7.84
N MET A 3 -3.79 -28.81 -6.83
CA MET A 3 -2.37 -28.79 -6.51
C MET A 3 -2.01 -30.05 -5.73
N LYS A 4 -1.03 -30.83 -6.22
CA LYS A 4 -0.46 -31.96 -5.48
C LYS A 4 0.58 -31.44 -4.50
N ILE A 5 0.44 -31.81 -3.23
CA ILE A 5 1.54 -31.80 -2.26
C ILE A 5 2.34 -33.08 -2.51
N HIS A 6 3.66 -32.96 -2.68
CA HIS A 6 4.56 -34.12 -2.75
C HIS A 6 5.33 -34.24 -1.43
N ASP A 7 5.45 -35.48 -0.94
CA ASP A 7 5.82 -35.77 0.44
C ASP A 7 7.25 -35.36 0.84
N LEU A 8 7.37 -34.77 2.02
CA LEU A 8 8.66 -34.57 2.70
C LEU A 8 9.22 -35.92 3.17
N LYS A 9 10.33 -36.36 2.55
CA LYS A 9 11.20 -37.40 3.12
C LYS A 9 12.42 -36.73 3.76
N ILE A 10 12.54 -36.84 5.09
CA ILE A 10 13.75 -36.45 5.83
C ILE A 10 14.39 -37.72 6.38
N ASN A 11 15.65 -37.95 6.02
CA ASN A 11 16.49 -39.03 6.57
C ASN A 11 17.96 -38.58 6.56
N GLY A 12 18.61 -38.63 7.72
CA GLY A 12 20.08 -38.63 7.83
C GLY A 12 20.75 -37.27 8.10
N THR A 13 21.54 -37.24 9.17
CA THR A 13 22.50 -36.19 9.53
C THR A 13 23.83 -36.36 8.79
N PHE A 14 24.38 -35.31 8.17
CA PHE A 14 25.83 -35.10 8.02
C PHE A 14 26.14 -33.60 7.86
N GLY A 15 27.35 -33.18 8.24
CA GLY A 15 27.65 -31.78 8.59
C GLY A 15 28.09 -30.85 7.45
N LEU A 16 28.32 -29.59 7.82
CA LEU A 16 29.01 -28.53 7.07
C LEU A 16 28.48 -28.22 5.66
N LEU A 17 27.17 -28.01 5.55
CA LEU A 17 26.62 -27.03 4.61
C LEU A 17 26.07 -25.85 5.42
N LYS A 18 26.57 -24.63 5.16
CA LYS A 18 25.82 -23.42 5.47
C LYS A 18 24.62 -23.37 4.53
N LEU A 19 23.55 -24.04 4.92
CA LEU A 19 22.25 -23.86 4.31
C LEU A 19 21.69 -22.53 4.81
N ASP A 20 22.09 -21.43 4.17
CA ASP A 20 21.38 -20.16 4.25
C ASP A 20 20.03 -20.32 3.53
N VAL A 21 19.09 -21.05 4.17
CA VAL A 21 17.72 -21.27 3.67
C VAL A 21 16.92 -19.98 3.83
N THR A 22 17.26 -19.00 3.02
CA THR A 22 16.46 -17.80 2.77
C THR A 22 15.36 -18.15 1.77
N TYR A 23 14.39 -18.97 2.22
CA TYR A 23 13.28 -19.42 1.37
C TYR A 23 11.97 -18.71 1.70
N ILE A 24 11.92 -17.42 1.34
CA ILE A 24 10.69 -16.74 0.89
C ILE A 24 11.08 -15.81 -0.26
N ASP A 25 10.86 -16.25 -1.50
CA ASP A 25 10.79 -15.35 -2.65
C ASP A 25 9.62 -15.74 -3.55
N TYR A 26 8.48 -15.09 -3.29
CA TYR A 26 7.33 -15.04 -4.18
C TYR A 26 6.75 -13.63 -4.08
N SER A 27 6.76 -12.90 -5.20
CA SER A 27 5.85 -11.76 -5.47
C SER A 27 5.81 -10.57 -4.50
N LYS A 28 6.84 -10.29 -3.69
CA LYS A 28 6.90 -9.09 -2.81
C LYS A 28 6.43 -7.82 -3.51
N GLU A 29 6.93 -7.63 -4.74
CA GLU A 29 6.61 -6.54 -5.65
C GLU A 29 6.12 -7.08 -7.02
N ILE A 30 5.22 -8.09 -7.07
CA ILE A 30 4.49 -8.47 -8.32
C ILE A 30 3.02 -8.08 -8.17
N ASP A 31 2.63 -6.86 -8.45
CA ASP A 31 3.41 -5.64 -8.71
C ASP A 31 2.77 -4.59 -7.80
N GLN A 32 3.05 -3.29 -7.93
CA GLN A 32 2.48 -2.28 -7.02
C GLN A 32 1.42 -1.37 -7.67
N MET A 33 0.40 -1.83 -8.42
CA MET A 33 -0.16 -3.18 -8.62
C MET A 33 -0.53 -3.44 -10.09
N ILE A 34 0.35 -4.18 -10.76
CA ILE A 34 0.52 -4.32 -12.21
C ILE A 34 0.52 -2.96 -12.92
N ARG A 35 1.75 -2.43 -13.12
CA ARG A 35 2.17 -1.22 -13.85
C ARG A 35 2.34 0.09 -13.03
N THR A 36 2.40 0.04 -11.71
CA THR A 36 2.59 1.23 -10.85
C THR A 36 3.64 0.97 -9.75
N LYS A 37 4.32 2.01 -9.26
CA LYS A 37 5.44 1.94 -8.29
C LYS A 37 5.17 2.65 -6.96
N TRP A 38 4.07 3.41 -6.88
CA TRP A 38 3.68 4.23 -5.73
C TRP A 38 2.31 3.82 -5.15
N CYS A 39 1.56 2.90 -5.78
CA CYS A 39 0.21 2.54 -5.36
C CYS A 39 0.19 1.34 -4.39
N GLY A 40 0.59 1.54 -3.12
CA GLY A 40 0.66 0.43 -2.17
C GLY A 40 1.01 0.81 -0.73
N THR A 41 1.67 -0.11 -0.01
CA THR A 41 2.14 0.14 1.37
C THR A 41 3.57 0.69 1.31
N GLY A 42 3.69 2.00 1.11
CA GLY A 42 4.95 2.64 0.72
C GLY A 42 5.15 2.56 -0.80
N ASP A 43 6.37 2.83 -1.27
CA ASP A 43 6.72 2.86 -2.69
C ASP A 43 7.99 2.04 -2.99
N ILE A 44 8.09 1.55 -4.22
CA ILE A 44 9.27 0.85 -4.78
C ILE A 44 10.05 1.75 -5.76
N ALA A 45 9.73 3.05 -5.78
CA ALA A 45 10.26 3.99 -6.74
C ALA A 45 11.70 4.39 -6.41
N LYS A 46 12.59 4.36 -7.41
CA LYS A 46 14.00 4.72 -7.22
C LYS A 46 14.21 6.21 -6.93
N ASN A 47 13.27 7.05 -7.37
CA ASN A 47 13.26 8.50 -7.16
C ASN A 47 11.87 9.06 -7.53
N TYR A 48 11.64 10.35 -7.28
CA TYR A 48 10.36 11.04 -7.56
C TYR A 48 9.81 10.84 -8.99
N PHE A 49 10.67 10.74 -10.01
CA PHE A 49 10.26 10.59 -11.41
C PHE A 49 10.13 9.13 -11.85
N ASP A 50 10.50 8.17 -11.00
CA ASP A 50 10.41 6.75 -11.30
C ASP A 50 8.95 6.26 -11.16
N LEU A 51 8.22 6.36 -12.27
CA LEU A 51 6.85 5.88 -12.40
C LEU A 51 6.83 4.53 -13.15
N GLY A 52 5.79 3.74 -12.91
CA GLY A 52 5.41 2.57 -13.71
C GLY A 52 4.73 2.97 -15.03
N THR A 53 4.31 1.96 -15.80
CA THR A 53 3.73 2.15 -17.13
C THR A 53 2.29 2.70 -17.11
N GLU A 54 1.53 2.57 -16.02
CA GLU A 54 0.27 3.31 -15.80
C GLU A 54 0.57 4.65 -15.11
N SER A 55 1.44 5.46 -15.72
CA SER A 55 2.07 6.64 -15.11
C SER A 55 1.08 7.68 -14.56
N THR A 56 -0.11 7.81 -15.16
CA THR A 56 -1.19 8.67 -14.64
C THR A 56 -1.75 8.17 -13.31
N VAL A 57 -2.02 6.87 -13.21
CA VAL A 57 -2.50 6.22 -11.97
C VAL A 57 -1.41 6.29 -10.90
N ASP A 58 -0.18 6.01 -11.30
CA ASP A 58 0.98 6.04 -10.41
C ASP A 58 1.25 7.45 -9.86
N ALA A 59 1.05 8.49 -10.69
CA ALA A 59 1.15 9.88 -10.24
C ALA A 59 0.05 10.26 -9.22
N CYS A 60 -1.16 9.69 -9.31
CA CYS A 60 -2.19 9.85 -8.28
C CYS A 60 -1.69 9.29 -6.93
N CYS A 61 -1.11 8.09 -6.95
CA CYS A 61 -0.60 7.42 -5.76
C CYS A 61 0.63 8.14 -5.18
N ARG A 62 1.61 8.53 -6.01
CA ARG A 62 2.76 9.36 -5.59
C ARG A 62 2.33 10.65 -4.89
N ALA A 63 1.29 11.31 -5.39
CA ALA A 63 0.77 12.54 -4.78
C ALA A 63 0.09 12.29 -3.42
N HIS A 64 -0.49 11.10 -3.22
CA HIS A 64 -1.05 10.65 -1.94
C HIS A 64 0.04 10.23 -0.95
N ASP A 65 1.02 9.46 -1.41
CA ASP A 65 2.14 9.01 -0.59
C ASP A 65 2.99 10.18 -0.10
N LEU A 66 3.20 11.20 -0.93
CA LEU A 66 3.91 12.42 -0.53
C LEU A 66 3.06 13.42 0.29
N CYS A 67 1.88 13.01 0.77
CA CYS A 67 1.03 13.85 1.62
C CYS A 67 1.82 14.40 2.85
N PRO A 68 1.88 15.73 3.06
CA PRO A 68 2.71 16.33 4.11
C PRO A 68 2.17 16.04 5.53
N VAL A 69 0.87 15.86 5.64
CA VAL A 69 0.16 15.54 6.89
C VAL A 69 -0.23 14.07 6.88
N LYS A 70 0.64 13.24 7.45
CA LYS A 70 0.42 11.80 7.64
C LYS A 70 1.02 11.30 8.95
N ILE A 71 0.52 10.15 9.43
CA ILE A 71 1.07 9.36 10.52
C ILE A 71 1.41 7.98 9.97
N ARG A 72 2.70 7.60 10.01
CA ARG A 72 3.16 6.28 9.54
C ARG A 72 2.58 5.15 10.40
N ALA A 73 2.60 3.93 9.89
CA ALA A 73 2.32 2.74 10.68
C ALA A 73 3.09 2.75 12.02
N TYR A 74 2.44 2.29 13.09
CA TYR A 74 3.00 2.17 14.45
C TYR A 74 3.69 3.43 15.02
N SER A 75 3.26 4.63 14.59
CA SER A 75 3.88 5.90 15.02
C SER A 75 2.88 6.85 15.68
N LYS A 76 3.39 7.79 16.49
CA LYS A 76 2.61 8.85 17.14
C LYS A 76 2.97 10.22 16.54
N ARG A 77 1.97 11.02 16.16
CA ARG A 77 2.12 12.41 15.68
C ARG A 77 0.81 13.16 15.88
N TYR A 78 0.85 14.50 16.04
CA TYR A 78 -0.35 15.32 16.28
C TYR A 78 -1.21 14.88 17.49
N ASN A 79 -0.54 14.33 18.51
CA ASN A 79 -1.15 13.66 19.67
C ASN A 79 -2.07 12.45 19.36
N LEU A 80 -2.05 11.94 18.13
CA LEU A 80 -2.72 10.70 17.72
C LEU A 80 -1.69 9.57 17.58
N THR A 81 -2.06 8.36 18.00
CA THR A 81 -1.25 7.15 17.80
C THR A 81 -1.86 6.32 16.68
N ASN A 82 -1.06 5.94 15.69
CA ASN A 82 -1.50 5.07 14.60
C ASN A 82 -1.06 3.61 14.87
N ASN A 83 -1.98 2.79 15.40
CA ASN A 83 -1.70 1.39 15.73
C ASN A 83 -1.86 0.40 14.56
N SER A 84 -2.12 0.86 13.32
CA SER A 84 -2.28 -0.03 12.15
C SER A 84 -0.98 -0.24 11.38
N LEU A 85 -0.95 -1.34 10.61
CA LEU A 85 0.08 -1.68 9.63
C LEU A 85 0.25 -0.66 8.49
N TYR A 86 -0.77 0.16 8.21
CA TYR A 86 -0.77 1.15 7.14
C TYR A 86 -0.63 2.60 7.66
N THR A 87 -0.06 3.45 6.80
CA THR A 87 0.00 4.90 7.00
C THR A 87 -1.38 5.52 6.90
N LYS A 88 -1.69 6.48 7.77
CA LYS A 88 -2.90 7.31 7.69
C LYS A 88 -2.53 8.70 7.17
N SER A 89 -3.11 9.10 6.05
CA SER A 89 -2.90 10.40 5.40
C SER A 89 -4.02 11.39 5.73
N HIS A 90 -3.84 12.66 5.38
CA HIS A 90 -4.87 13.68 5.58
C HIS A 90 -6.06 13.46 4.65
N CYS A 91 -7.28 13.72 5.13
CA CYS A 91 -8.48 13.50 4.35
C CYS A 91 -8.49 14.26 3.01
N LYS A 92 -7.88 15.45 2.92
CA LYS A 92 -7.72 16.18 1.65
C LYS A 92 -6.78 15.47 0.66
N CYS A 93 -5.83 14.66 1.13
CA CYS A 93 -4.99 13.83 0.28
C CYS A 93 -5.79 12.63 -0.24
N ASP A 94 -6.59 11.99 0.62
CA ASP A 94 -7.45 10.86 0.25
C ASP A 94 -8.56 11.28 -0.72
N ASP A 95 -9.19 12.45 -0.52
CA ASP A 95 -10.19 13.00 -1.46
C ASP A 95 -9.58 13.35 -2.83
N ARG A 96 -8.31 13.79 -2.86
CA ARG A 96 -7.56 13.99 -4.12
C ARG A 96 -7.26 12.66 -4.80
N LEU A 97 -6.85 11.63 -4.06
CA LEU A 97 -6.64 10.28 -4.58
C LEU A 97 -7.95 9.73 -5.18
N PHE A 98 -9.07 9.82 -4.46
CA PHE A 98 -10.39 9.40 -4.93
C PHE A 98 -10.74 10.03 -6.27
N ASN A 99 -10.66 11.37 -6.36
CA ASN A 99 -11.01 12.09 -7.58
C ASN A 99 -10.03 11.82 -8.73
N CYS A 100 -8.73 11.67 -8.44
CA CYS A 100 -7.69 11.37 -9.43
C CYS A 100 -7.89 9.98 -10.06
N LEU A 101 -8.18 8.97 -9.24
CA LEU A 101 -8.48 7.62 -9.72
C LEU A 101 -9.83 7.56 -10.45
N LYS A 102 -10.87 8.29 -9.98
CA LYS A 102 -12.17 8.37 -10.66
C LYS A 102 -12.13 9.06 -12.01
N GLY A 103 -11.18 9.98 -12.22
CA GLY A 103 -10.97 10.66 -13.50
C GLY A 103 -10.20 9.85 -14.54
N SER A 104 -9.82 8.60 -14.23
CA SER A 104 -9.06 7.72 -15.12
C SER A 104 -9.91 6.58 -15.66
N GLU A 105 -9.84 6.36 -16.97
CA GLU A 105 -10.47 5.20 -17.64
C GLU A 105 -9.68 3.89 -17.43
N SER A 106 -8.53 3.94 -16.73
CA SER A 106 -7.68 2.78 -16.49
C SER A 106 -8.36 1.72 -15.61
N GLN A 107 -8.24 0.45 -16.00
CA GLN A 107 -8.65 -0.67 -15.16
C GLN A 107 -7.85 -0.70 -13.85
N THR A 108 -6.55 -0.35 -13.88
CA THR A 108 -5.72 -0.25 -12.67
C THR A 108 -6.26 0.80 -11.72
N ALA A 109 -6.66 1.98 -12.22
CA ALA A 109 -7.28 3.02 -11.37
C ALA A 109 -8.58 2.54 -10.70
N ASN A 110 -9.43 1.81 -11.44
CA ASN A 110 -10.67 1.26 -10.93
C ASN A 110 -10.43 0.20 -9.82
N ILE A 111 -9.44 -0.66 -9.99
CA ILE A 111 -9.07 -1.67 -8.98
C ILE A 111 -8.48 -0.99 -7.74
N MET A 112 -7.54 -0.05 -7.91
CA MET A 112 -6.88 0.67 -6.81
C MET A 112 -7.88 1.41 -5.91
N GLY A 113 -8.83 2.13 -6.52
CA GLY A 113 -9.83 2.87 -5.75
C GLY A 113 -10.79 1.95 -5.00
N ASN A 114 -11.19 0.82 -5.59
CA ASN A 114 -12.00 -0.18 -4.90
C ASN A 114 -11.25 -0.81 -3.71
N ILE A 115 -9.97 -1.16 -3.87
CA ILE A 115 -9.14 -1.68 -2.78
C ILE A 115 -9.03 -0.64 -1.66
N TYR A 116 -8.70 0.62 -1.98
CA TYR A 116 -8.45 1.64 -0.95
C TYR A 116 -9.72 2.10 -0.22
N PHE A 117 -10.77 2.47 -0.96
CA PHE A 117 -11.96 3.14 -0.43
C PHE A 117 -13.13 2.20 -0.11
N ASN A 118 -13.23 1.04 -0.76
CA ASN A 118 -14.34 0.10 -0.52
C ASN A 118 -13.90 -1.09 0.36
N LEU A 119 -12.69 -1.63 0.17
CA LEU A 119 -12.21 -2.82 0.89
C LEU A 119 -11.39 -2.50 2.16
N VAL A 120 -10.30 -1.75 2.05
CA VAL A 120 -9.36 -1.51 3.18
C VAL A 120 -9.84 -0.40 4.12
N GLN A 121 -10.53 0.62 3.57
CA GLN A 121 -11.18 1.71 4.32
C GLN A 121 -10.27 2.39 5.35
N VAL A 122 -9.07 2.80 4.93
CA VAL A 122 -8.08 3.50 5.79
C VAL A 122 -8.66 4.79 6.39
N PRO A 123 -8.75 4.94 7.73
CA PRO A 123 -9.18 6.20 8.35
C PRO A 123 -8.16 7.34 8.12
N CYS A 124 -8.66 8.52 7.79
CA CYS A 124 -7.87 9.70 7.41
C CYS A 124 -7.78 10.74 8.54
N LEU A 125 -6.80 11.65 8.48
CA LEU A 125 -6.70 12.77 9.43
C LEU A 125 -7.55 13.96 8.99
N GLU A 126 -8.43 14.40 9.88
CA GLU A 126 -9.26 15.59 9.71
C GLU A 126 -8.80 16.70 10.66
N ASP A 127 -8.70 17.93 10.16
CA ASP A 127 -8.46 19.13 10.98
C ASP A 127 -9.74 19.55 11.71
N THR A 128 -9.62 19.89 12.98
CA THR A 128 -10.72 20.37 13.85
C THR A 128 -10.29 21.65 14.58
N LYS A 129 -11.21 22.32 15.29
CA LYS A 129 -10.90 23.52 16.07
C LYS A 129 -9.82 23.33 17.15
N ILE A 130 -9.59 22.09 17.62
CA ILE A 130 -8.72 21.77 18.76
C ILE A 130 -7.52 20.89 18.39
N GLY A 131 -7.28 20.62 17.10
CA GLY A 131 -6.23 19.72 16.63
C GLY A 131 -6.74 18.76 15.55
N ARG A 132 -6.16 17.57 15.47
CA ARG A 132 -6.55 16.55 14.48
C ARG A 132 -7.23 15.36 15.13
N ARG A 133 -8.16 14.73 14.40
CA ARG A 133 -8.76 13.43 14.75
C ARG A 133 -8.68 12.48 13.55
N PHE A 134 -8.91 11.20 13.79
CA PHE A 134 -9.23 10.28 12.70
C PHE A 134 -10.70 10.42 12.31
N ARG A 135 -10.95 10.41 10.99
CA ARG A 135 -12.28 10.30 10.37
C ARG A 135 -12.32 8.99 9.58
N ASN A 136 -13.49 8.35 9.53
CA ASN A 136 -13.70 7.17 8.70
C ASN A 136 -13.36 7.47 7.22
N ALA A 137 -12.93 6.43 6.51
CA ALA A 137 -12.63 6.52 5.09
C ALA A 137 -13.83 7.00 4.27
N ARG A 138 -13.54 7.58 3.11
CA ARG A 138 -14.55 7.74 2.05
C ARG A 138 -14.88 6.38 1.45
N ASN A 139 -16.14 6.18 1.08
CA ASN A 139 -16.68 4.96 0.46
C ASN A 139 -17.29 5.29 -0.91
N ASN A 140 -17.90 4.29 -1.55
CA ASN A 140 -18.56 4.40 -2.85
C ASN A 140 -17.61 4.89 -3.96
N PHE A 141 -16.41 4.30 -3.98
CA PHE A 141 -15.60 4.25 -5.20
C PHE A 141 -16.22 3.28 -6.20
#